data_AF-W8RVY4-F1
#
_entry.id   AF-W8RVY4-F1
#
_cell.length_a   1.000
_cell.length_b   1.000
_cell.length_c   1.000
_cell.angle_alpha   90.00
_cell.angle_beta   90.00
_cell.angle_gamma   90.00
#
_symmetry.space_group_name_H-M   'P 1'
#
loop_
_entity.id
_entity.type
_entity.pdbx_description
1 polymer ?
#
loop_
_entity_poly.entity_id
_entity_poly.type
_entity_poly.pdbx_seq_one_letter_code
_entity_poly.pdbx_strand_id
1 'polypeptide(L)'
;MTALPPTAPLREGMTIDGDWGRIEVIETPGHMANHLSFVWRGALFSGDLVMGWSTSLVSPPDGDMTTFMASVARLTGRTDRIYYPGHGDPVTEPQARAAALLAHRRARESQILTALQKAGPATATEIAQAVYTDVDPALMPAAARNVLAHLIDLDERNLARALDAPSADMRFEAISP
;
A
#
# COMPACT_ATOMS: atom_id res chain seq x y z
N MET A 1 -22.78 2.58 23.44
CA MET A 1 -22.78 1.26 22.77
C MET A 1 -21.49 0.58 23.17
N THR A 2 -21.55 -0.36 24.11
CA THR A 2 -20.35 -1.05 24.63
C THR A 2 -19.91 -2.04 23.56
N ALA A 3 -18.74 -1.82 22.95
CA ALA A 3 -18.18 -2.78 22.00
C ALA A 3 -17.99 -4.11 22.74
N LEU A 4 -18.54 -5.19 22.18
CA LEU A 4 -18.26 -6.53 22.68
C LEU A 4 -16.75 -6.77 22.55
N PRO A 5 -16.09 -7.37 23.57
CA PRO A 5 -14.67 -7.68 23.47
C PRO A 5 -14.44 -8.61 22.27
N PRO A 6 -13.40 -8.36 21.44
CA PRO A 6 -13.08 -9.24 20.32
C PRO A 6 -12.81 -10.65 20.85
N THR A 7 -13.54 -11.63 20.35
CA THR A 7 -13.53 -13.01 20.84
C THR A 7 -12.41 -13.84 20.20
N ALA A 8 -11.99 -13.49 18.98
CA ALA A 8 -10.83 -14.02 18.28
C ALA A 8 -10.47 -13.11 17.09
N PRO A 9 -9.20 -13.03 16.68
CA PRO A 9 -8.83 -12.24 15.51
C PRO A 9 -9.17 -12.99 14.21
N LEU A 10 -9.68 -12.28 13.21
CA LEU A 10 -9.95 -12.84 11.89
C LEU A 10 -8.64 -13.12 11.13
N ARG A 11 -8.66 -14.15 10.28
CA ARG A 11 -7.51 -14.63 9.51
C ARG A 11 -7.88 -14.96 8.08
N GLU A 12 -6.89 -14.99 7.21
CA GLU A 12 -7.01 -15.44 5.81
C GLU A 12 -7.80 -16.76 5.72
N GLY A 13 -8.76 -16.82 4.79
CA GLY A 13 -9.56 -18.01 4.50
C GLY A 13 -10.66 -18.31 5.53
N MET A 14 -10.76 -17.54 6.63
CA MET A 14 -11.90 -17.66 7.53
C MET A 14 -13.19 -17.22 6.84
N THR A 15 -14.30 -17.81 7.27
CA THR A 15 -15.63 -17.44 6.80
C THR A 15 -16.49 -16.96 7.96
N ILE A 16 -17.27 -15.90 7.73
CA ILE A 16 -18.27 -15.39 8.64
C ILE A 16 -19.63 -15.72 8.01
N ASP A 17 -20.44 -16.53 8.68
CA ASP A 17 -21.77 -16.92 8.21
C ASP A 17 -22.85 -16.12 8.95
N GLY A 18 -23.90 -15.73 8.22
CA GLY A 18 -25.10 -15.11 8.77
C GLY A 18 -26.28 -15.24 7.80
N ASP A 19 -27.43 -14.65 8.14
CA ASP A 19 -28.63 -14.69 7.30
C ASP A 19 -28.43 -14.05 5.92
N TRP A 20 -27.44 -13.16 5.81
CA TRP A 20 -26.99 -12.53 4.56
C TRP A 20 -26.12 -13.46 3.68
N GLY A 21 -25.77 -14.65 4.18
CA GLY A 21 -24.94 -15.65 3.52
C GLY A 21 -23.55 -15.72 4.14
N ARG A 22 -22.58 -16.13 3.32
CA ARG A 22 -21.17 -16.30 3.72
C ARG A 22 -20.32 -15.14 3.25
N ILE A 23 -19.50 -14.60 4.16
CA ILE A 23 -18.42 -13.65 3.88
C ILE A 23 -17.09 -14.38 4.05
N GLU A 24 -16.22 -14.31 3.06
CA GLU A 24 -14.84 -14.79 3.15
C GLU A 24 -13.92 -13.65 3.58
N VAL A 25 -12.98 -13.94 4.47
CA VAL A 25 -11.94 -13.03 4.94
C VAL A 25 -10.68 -13.24 4.13
N ILE A 26 -10.12 -12.14 3.60
CA ILE A 26 -8.85 -12.13 2.88
C ILE A 26 -7.90 -11.17 3.60
N GLU A 27 -6.72 -11.64 3.97
CA GLU A 27 -5.68 -10.76 4.46
C GLU A 27 -5.09 -9.99 3.29
N THR A 28 -5.13 -8.67 3.39
CA THR A 28 -4.59 -7.75 2.38
C THR A 28 -3.70 -6.70 3.05
N PRO A 29 -2.64 -7.13 3.76
CA PRO A 29 -1.74 -6.22 4.45
C PRO A 29 -0.97 -5.30 3.50
N GLY A 30 -0.38 -4.25 4.06
CA GLY A 30 0.53 -3.35 3.37
C GLY A 30 0.17 -1.88 3.52
N HIS A 31 -1.11 -1.51 3.40
CA HIS A 31 -1.56 -0.19 3.87
C HIS A 31 -1.44 -0.10 5.40
N MET A 32 -1.89 -1.18 6.04
CA MET A 32 -1.78 -1.46 7.46
C MET A 32 -1.48 -2.96 7.63
N ALA A 33 -0.68 -3.33 8.64
CA ALA A 33 -0.20 -4.69 8.83
C ALA A 33 -1.31 -5.73 9.06
N ASN A 34 -2.46 -5.30 9.61
CA ASN A 34 -3.62 -6.14 9.88
C ASN A 34 -4.82 -5.85 8.95
N HIS A 35 -4.56 -5.24 7.78
CA HIS A 35 -5.63 -4.90 6.84
C HIS A 35 -6.31 -6.16 6.28
N LEU A 36 -7.64 -6.17 6.30
CA LEU A 36 -8.49 -7.25 5.80
C LEU A 36 -9.37 -6.72 4.67
N SER A 37 -9.60 -7.56 3.67
CA SER A 37 -10.65 -7.41 2.67
C SER A 37 -11.68 -8.51 2.87
N PHE A 38 -12.91 -8.27 2.43
CA PHE A 38 -14.01 -9.22 2.61
C PHE A 38 -14.70 -9.52 1.29
N VAL A 39 -15.03 -10.78 1.03
CA VAL A 39 -15.74 -11.18 -0.19
C VAL A 39 -17.15 -11.62 0.14
N TRP A 40 -18.12 -11.06 -0.57
CA TRP A 40 -19.52 -11.39 -0.42
C TRP A 40 -20.22 -11.36 -1.76
N ARG A 41 -20.79 -12.50 -2.19
CA ARG A 41 -21.59 -12.60 -3.42
C ARG A 41 -20.88 -12.02 -4.66
N GLY A 42 -19.59 -12.35 -4.78
CA GLY A 42 -18.72 -11.91 -5.87
C GLY A 42 -18.34 -10.43 -5.83
N ALA A 43 -18.67 -9.69 -4.77
CA ALA A 43 -18.14 -8.35 -4.51
C ALA A 43 -17.04 -8.42 -3.46
N LEU A 44 -16.04 -7.55 -3.57
CA LEU A 44 -14.96 -7.45 -2.59
C LEU A 44 -15.01 -6.08 -1.90
N PHE A 45 -15.08 -6.07 -0.58
CA PHE A 45 -14.90 -4.88 0.23
C PHE A 45 -13.40 -4.68 0.42
N SER A 46 -12.81 -3.76 -0.35
CA SER A 46 -11.36 -3.59 -0.49
C SER A 46 -10.74 -2.74 0.60
N GLY A 47 -11.56 -2.13 1.47
CA GLY A 47 -11.12 -1.17 2.47
C GLY A 47 -10.25 -0.09 1.83
N ASP A 48 -9.12 0.18 2.47
CA ASP A 48 -8.15 1.16 2.01
C ASP A 48 -7.00 0.51 1.24
N LEU A 49 -7.12 -0.73 0.77
CA LEU A 49 -6.09 -1.30 -0.12
C LEU A 49 -6.24 -0.80 -1.57
N VAL A 50 -7.47 -0.85 -2.10
CA VAL A 50 -7.80 -0.39 -3.46
C VAL A 50 -8.97 0.56 -3.39
N MET A 51 -8.70 1.85 -3.56
CA MET A 51 -9.68 2.94 -3.54
C MET A 51 -10.03 3.38 -4.97
N GLY A 52 -11.21 3.97 -5.18
CA GLY A 52 -11.70 4.31 -6.52
C GLY A 52 -10.96 5.46 -7.21
N TRP A 53 -10.52 6.48 -6.45
CA TRP A 53 -10.01 7.73 -7.00
C TRP A 53 -8.54 8.02 -6.63
N SER A 54 -8.06 7.52 -5.49
CA SER A 54 -6.70 7.76 -4.98
C SER A 54 -5.94 6.47 -4.71
N THR A 55 -4.66 6.63 -4.41
CA THR A 55 -3.82 5.54 -3.92
C THR A 55 -3.71 5.64 -2.39
N SER A 56 -3.72 4.50 -1.72
CA SER A 56 -3.59 4.40 -0.26
C SER A 56 -2.25 4.90 0.24
N LEU A 57 -2.19 5.54 1.40
CA LEU A 57 -0.90 5.84 2.02
C LEU A 57 -0.24 4.54 2.51
N VAL A 58 1.01 4.26 2.15
CA VAL A 58 1.81 3.18 2.79
C VAL A 58 2.85 3.85 3.68
N SER A 59 2.86 3.52 4.97
CA SER A 59 3.57 4.29 6.01
C SER A 59 4.16 3.37 7.11
N PRO A 60 5.47 3.09 7.10
CA PRO A 60 6.13 2.17 8.05
C PRO A 60 6.14 2.68 9.51
N PRO A 61 6.04 1.83 10.54
CA PRO A 61 6.24 0.39 10.46
C PRO A 61 4.97 -0.41 10.14
N ASP A 62 3.78 0.17 10.33
CA ASP A 62 2.54 -0.58 10.14
C ASP A 62 2.19 -0.76 8.65
N GLY A 63 2.58 0.17 7.79
CA GLY A 63 2.48 0.04 6.35
C GLY A 63 3.79 -0.44 5.73
N ASP A 64 3.69 -1.35 4.76
CA ASP A 64 4.82 -2.02 4.13
C ASP A 64 4.62 -2.11 2.61
N MET A 65 5.58 -1.61 1.82
CA MET A 65 5.42 -1.51 0.37
C MET A 65 5.52 -2.88 -0.32
N THR A 66 6.43 -3.75 0.12
CA THR A 66 6.60 -5.12 -0.38
C THR A 66 5.27 -5.87 -0.27
N THR A 67 4.67 -5.82 0.91
CA THR A 67 3.42 -6.50 1.25
C THR A 67 2.23 -5.83 0.58
N PHE A 68 2.19 -4.49 0.49
CA PHE A 68 1.14 -3.77 -0.25
C PHE A 68 1.11 -4.20 -1.72
N MET A 69 2.26 -4.22 -2.38
CA MET A 69 2.37 -4.61 -3.78
C MET A 69 1.97 -6.07 -4.00
N ALA A 70 2.34 -6.97 -3.08
CA ALA A 70 1.91 -8.37 -3.11
C ALA A 70 0.39 -8.51 -2.94
N SER A 71 -0.21 -7.78 -2.00
CA SER A 71 -1.67 -7.79 -1.77
C SER A 71 -2.44 -7.28 -2.99
N VAL A 72 -2.02 -6.16 -3.59
CA VAL A 72 -2.68 -5.64 -4.80
C VAL A 72 -2.47 -6.57 -6.00
N ALA A 73 -1.29 -7.20 -6.13
CA ALA A 73 -1.02 -8.20 -7.17
C ALA A 73 -1.90 -9.44 -7.04
N ARG A 74 -2.21 -9.91 -5.81
CA ARG A 74 -3.19 -10.99 -5.62
C ARG A 74 -4.57 -10.60 -6.14
N LEU A 75 -4.98 -9.34 -5.95
CA LEU A 75 -6.29 -8.85 -6.37
C LEU A 75 -6.47 -8.80 -7.90
N THR A 76 -5.39 -8.63 -8.69
CA THR A 76 -5.49 -8.64 -10.16
C THR A 76 -5.86 -10.02 -10.73
N GLY A 77 -5.52 -11.10 -10.03
CA GLY A 77 -5.87 -12.47 -10.41
C GLY A 77 -7.27 -12.92 -9.99
N ARG A 78 -8.01 -12.09 -9.24
CA ARG A 78 -9.36 -12.40 -8.76
C ARG A 78 -10.41 -12.05 -9.79
N THR A 79 -11.59 -12.67 -9.67
CA THR A 79 -12.73 -12.49 -10.58
C THR A 79 -13.93 -11.81 -9.90
N ASP A 80 -13.70 -11.05 -8.83
CA ASP A 80 -14.79 -10.28 -8.21
C ASP A 80 -15.35 -9.25 -9.20
N ARG A 81 -16.66 -9.05 -9.18
CA ARG A 81 -17.39 -8.22 -10.17
C ARG A 81 -17.36 -6.72 -9.84
N ILE A 82 -17.08 -6.36 -8.59
CA ILE A 82 -17.10 -4.98 -8.09
C ILE A 82 -16.29 -4.88 -6.80
N TYR A 83 -15.56 -3.78 -6.62
CA TYR A 83 -14.98 -3.44 -5.31
C TYR A 83 -15.77 -2.33 -4.61
N TYR A 84 -15.99 -2.50 -3.31
CA TYR A 84 -16.51 -1.48 -2.41
C TYR A 84 -15.37 -0.98 -1.52
N PRO A 85 -14.74 0.15 -1.86
CA PRO A 85 -13.63 0.69 -1.09
C PRO A 85 -14.11 1.32 0.23
N GLY A 86 -13.16 1.53 1.15
CA GLY A 86 -13.39 2.31 2.37
C GLY A 86 -13.75 3.78 2.07
N HIS A 87 -13.23 4.32 0.97
CA HIS A 87 -13.58 5.65 0.49
C HIS A 87 -13.75 5.74 -1.03
N GLY A 88 -14.64 6.65 -1.44
CA GLY A 88 -14.97 6.91 -2.82
C GLY A 88 -16.06 5.98 -3.34
N ASP A 89 -16.32 6.09 -4.64
CA ASP A 89 -17.36 5.32 -5.31
C ASP A 89 -16.97 3.85 -5.52
N PRO A 90 -17.96 2.95 -5.68
CA PRO A 90 -17.70 1.57 -6.06
C PRO A 90 -16.88 1.46 -7.35
N VAL A 91 -15.95 0.51 -7.39
CA VAL A 91 -15.09 0.25 -8.56
C VAL A 91 -15.71 -0.86 -9.40
N THR A 92 -16.29 -0.49 -10.54
CA THR A 92 -16.96 -1.43 -11.46
C THR A 92 -16.02 -2.19 -12.38
N GLU A 93 -14.77 -1.74 -12.53
CA GLU A 93 -13.68 -2.44 -13.24
C GLU A 93 -12.54 -2.80 -12.28
N PRO A 94 -12.75 -3.73 -11.34
CA PRO A 94 -11.85 -3.92 -10.20
C PRO A 94 -10.44 -4.38 -10.59
N GLN A 95 -10.31 -5.33 -11.52
CA GLN A 95 -9.00 -5.85 -11.97
C GLN A 95 -8.20 -4.77 -12.70
N ALA A 96 -8.86 -3.98 -13.56
CA ALA A 96 -8.23 -2.87 -14.26
C ALA A 96 -7.74 -1.82 -13.26
N ARG A 97 -8.55 -1.49 -12.24
CA ARG A 97 -8.15 -0.56 -11.18
C ARG A 97 -6.96 -1.07 -10.37
N ALA A 98 -6.95 -2.34 -9.97
CA ALA A 98 -5.83 -2.95 -9.24
C ALA A 98 -4.55 -2.95 -10.10
N ALA A 99 -4.65 -3.28 -11.39
CA ALA A 99 -3.52 -3.23 -12.32
C ALA A 99 -2.99 -1.80 -12.50
N ALA A 100 -3.88 -0.81 -12.64
CA ALA A 100 -3.49 0.60 -12.72
C ALA A 100 -2.80 1.09 -11.44
N LEU A 101 -3.25 0.65 -10.26
CA LEU A 101 -2.62 0.95 -8.98
C LEU A 101 -1.19 0.38 -8.90
N LEU A 102 -0.98 -0.88 -9.31
CA LEU A 102 0.36 -1.48 -9.37
C LEU A 102 1.28 -0.73 -10.34
N ALA A 103 0.76 -0.39 -11.52
CA ALA A 103 1.52 0.37 -12.52
C ALA A 103 1.92 1.74 -11.97
N HIS A 104 1.01 2.45 -11.30
CA HIS A 104 1.29 3.73 -10.66
C HIS A 104 2.41 3.61 -9.60
N ARG A 105 2.38 2.56 -8.77
CA ARG A 105 3.40 2.32 -7.75
C ARG A 105 4.78 2.03 -8.34
N ARG A 106 4.85 1.22 -9.39
CA ARG A 106 6.11 0.93 -10.10
C ARG A 106 6.68 2.17 -10.79
N ALA A 107 5.82 3.01 -11.35
CA ALA A 107 6.24 4.29 -11.91
C ALA A 107 6.81 5.22 -10.83
N ARG A 108 6.17 5.27 -9.65
CA ARG A 108 6.66 6.05 -8.51
C ARG A 108 8.00 5.52 -7.98
N GLU A 109 8.15 4.21 -7.85
CA GLU A 109 9.42 3.57 -7.49
C GLU A 109 10.54 3.95 -8.45
N SER A 110 10.28 3.91 -9.76
CA SER A 110 11.26 4.28 -10.78
C SER A 110 11.70 5.75 -10.64
N GLN A 111 10.77 6.65 -10.32
CA GLN A 111 11.07 8.06 -10.04
C GLN A 111 11.91 8.23 -8.77
N ILE A 112 11.56 7.52 -7.70
CA ILE A 112 12.31 7.53 -6.42
C ILE A 112 13.74 7.05 -6.63
N LEU A 113 13.93 5.91 -7.32
CA LEU A 113 15.26 5.38 -7.61
C LEU A 113 16.09 6.34 -8.46
N THR A 114 15.48 6.93 -9.49
CA THR A 114 16.14 7.94 -10.34
C THR A 114 16.54 9.19 -9.53
N ALA A 115 15.68 9.66 -8.62
CA ALA A 115 15.97 10.80 -7.77
C ALA A 115 17.12 10.48 -6.79
N LEU A 116 17.12 9.28 -6.20
CA LEU A 116 18.16 8.82 -5.30
C LEU A 116 19.53 8.72 -5.99
N GLN A 117 19.56 8.16 -7.22
CA GLN A 117 20.78 8.10 -8.04
C GLN A 117 21.37 9.48 -8.34
N LYS A 118 20.51 10.49 -8.53
CA LYS A 118 20.96 11.87 -8.81
C LYS A 118 21.41 12.61 -7.55
N ALA A 119 20.75 12.39 -6.43
CA ALA A 119 21.03 13.07 -5.17
C ALA A 119 22.27 12.51 -4.45
N GLY A 120 22.56 11.22 -4.63
CA GLY A 120 23.49 10.49 -3.76
C GLY A 120 22.81 10.10 -2.43
N PRO A 121 23.58 9.96 -1.34
CA PRO A 121 23.03 9.71 -0.01
C PRO A 121 21.98 10.74 0.39
N ALA A 122 20.72 10.32 0.54
CA ALA A 122 19.59 11.21 0.80
C ALA A 122 18.52 10.55 1.68
N THR A 123 17.75 11.38 2.38
CA THR A 123 16.60 10.99 3.21
C THR A 123 15.33 10.84 2.38
N ALA A 124 14.33 10.14 2.92
CA ALA A 124 13.01 10.03 2.28
C ALA A 124 12.33 11.40 2.05
N THR A 125 12.56 12.36 2.95
CA THR A 125 12.02 13.73 2.83
C THR A 125 12.64 14.48 1.64
N GLU A 126 13.97 14.43 1.48
CA GLU A 126 14.67 15.06 0.35
C GLU A 126 14.23 14.45 -0.98
N ILE A 127 14.11 13.12 -1.03
CA ILE A 127 13.62 12.43 -2.23
C ILE A 127 12.15 12.76 -2.51
N ALA A 128 11.30 12.86 -1.48
CA ALA A 128 9.91 13.28 -1.67
C ALA A 128 9.80 14.69 -2.25
N GLN A 129 10.61 15.64 -1.77
CA GLN A 129 10.66 17.00 -2.32
C GLN A 129 11.06 17.02 -3.81
N ALA A 130 11.96 16.12 -4.24
CA ALA A 130 12.36 16.01 -5.63
C ALA A 130 11.30 15.31 -6.52
N VAL A 131 10.52 14.40 -5.96
CA VAL A 131 9.58 13.52 -6.70
C VAL A 131 8.14 14.05 -6.71
N TYR A 132 7.74 14.80 -5.68
CA TYR A 132 6.39 15.36 -5.51
C TYR A 132 6.43 16.88 -5.66
N THR A 133 6.58 17.37 -6.90
CA THR A 133 6.66 18.81 -7.19
C THR A 133 5.30 19.51 -7.22
N ASP A 134 4.23 18.76 -7.47
CA ASP A 134 2.90 19.31 -7.78
C ASP A 134 1.83 18.93 -6.73
N VAL A 135 2.26 18.63 -5.50
CA VAL A 135 1.35 18.31 -4.38
C VAL A 135 1.22 19.49 -3.43
N ASP A 136 0.08 19.57 -2.73
CA ASP A 136 -0.11 20.51 -1.63
C ASP A 136 1.02 20.32 -0.59
N PRO A 137 1.75 21.39 -0.19
CA PRO A 137 2.79 21.31 0.83
C PRO A 137 2.35 20.61 2.12
N ALA A 138 1.07 20.71 2.49
CA ALA A 138 0.51 20.02 3.65
C ALA A 138 0.57 18.48 3.55
N LEU A 139 0.66 17.93 2.33
CA LEU A 139 0.77 16.49 2.08
C LEU A 139 2.22 15.99 2.05
N MET A 140 3.22 16.88 2.10
CA MET A 140 4.62 16.50 2.02
C MET A 140 5.06 15.52 3.13
N PRO A 141 4.59 15.62 4.40
CA PRO A 141 4.90 14.62 5.42
C PRO A 141 4.39 13.22 5.05
N ALA A 142 3.18 13.13 4.47
CA ALA A 142 2.63 11.85 4.02
C ALA A 142 3.40 11.31 2.80
N ALA A 143 3.81 12.19 1.88
CA ALA A 143 4.63 11.82 0.73
C ALA A 143 6.00 11.26 1.17
N ALA A 144 6.69 11.91 2.11
CA ALA A 144 7.96 11.44 2.68
C ALA A 144 7.82 10.05 3.32
N ARG A 145 6.74 9.82 4.07
CA ARG A 145 6.43 8.51 4.66
C ARG A 145 6.20 7.44 3.60
N ASN A 146 5.57 7.79 2.48
CA ASN A 146 5.38 6.87 1.37
C ASN A 146 6.67 6.58 0.60
N VAL A 147 7.55 7.58 0.44
CA VAL A 147 8.90 7.38 -0.12
C VAL A 147 9.72 6.49 0.79
N LEU A 148 9.66 6.67 2.11
CA LEU A 148 10.34 5.80 3.07
C LEU A 148 9.92 4.33 2.90
N ALA A 149 8.64 4.05 2.70
CA ALA A 149 8.15 2.69 2.42
C ALA A 149 8.77 2.09 1.15
N HIS A 150 8.85 2.89 0.08
CA HIS A 150 9.51 2.47 -1.16
C HIS A 150 11.01 2.25 -0.99
N LEU A 151 11.71 3.10 -0.25
CA LEU A 151 13.15 2.97 -0.02
C LEU A 151 13.49 1.72 0.80
N ILE A 152 12.66 1.37 1.79
CA ILE A 152 12.80 0.12 2.55
C ILE A 152 12.61 -1.10 1.63
N ASP A 153 11.55 -1.14 0.82
CA ASP A 153 11.34 -2.23 -0.15
C ASP A 153 12.48 -2.31 -1.19
N LEU A 154 13.03 -1.17 -1.64
CA LEU A 154 14.21 -1.14 -2.51
C LEU A 154 15.48 -1.65 -1.82
N ASP A 155 15.66 -1.39 -0.52
CA ASP A 155 16.76 -1.91 0.30
C ASP A 155 16.65 -3.43 0.46
N GLU A 156 15.47 -3.95 0.79
CA GLU A 156 15.18 -5.40 0.85
C GLU A 156 15.47 -6.11 -0.49
N ARG A 157 15.22 -5.41 -1.61
CA ARG A 157 15.50 -5.91 -2.97
C ARG A 157 16.91 -5.61 -3.48
N ASN A 158 17.81 -5.07 -2.66
CA ASN A 158 19.19 -4.72 -3.02
C ASN A 158 19.32 -3.74 -4.20
N LEU A 159 18.38 -2.80 -4.31
CA LEU A 159 18.42 -1.69 -5.29
C LEU A 159 18.79 -0.35 -4.63
N ALA A 160 18.60 -0.24 -3.33
CA ALA A 160 19.09 0.84 -2.49
C ALA A 160 19.80 0.24 -1.27
N ARG A 161 20.49 1.08 -0.50
CA ARG A 161 21.12 0.70 0.76
C ARG A 161 20.85 1.75 1.84
N ALA A 162 20.30 1.34 2.97
CA ALA A 162 20.23 2.18 4.17
C ALA A 162 21.64 2.41 4.77
N LEU A 163 21.93 3.65 5.16
CA LEU A 163 23.25 4.07 5.66
C LEU A 163 23.29 4.33 7.17
N ASP A 164 22.12 4.54 7.76
CA ASP A 164 21.97 4.90 9.17
C ASP A 164 21.07 3.88 9.88
N ALA A 165 21.01 3.94 11.21
CA ALA A 165 20.12 3.08 11.99
C ALA A 165 18.63 3.37 11.63
N PRO A 166 17.74 2.37 11.73
CA PRO A 166 16.32 2.53 11.38
C PRO A 166 15.67 3.73 12.07
N SER A 167 15.25 4.71 11.27
CA SER A 167 14.57 5.93 11.73
C SER A 167 13.82 6.57 10.55
N ALA A 168 13.00 7.58 10.82
CA ALA A 168 12.28 8.29 9.75
C ALA A 168 13.24 9.11 8.85
N ASP A 169 14.39 9.52 9.40
CA ASP A 169 15.36 10.40 8.75
C ASP A 169 16.64 9.64 8.30
N MET A 170 16.61 8.30 8.28
CA MET A 170 17.74 7.53 7.79
C MET A 170 17.98 7.81 6.30
N ARG A 171 19.25 7.88 5.93
CA ARG A 171 19.63 8.09 4.54
C ARG A 171 19.75 6.77 3.80
N PHE A 172 19.45 6.84 2.52
CA PHE A 172 19.64 5.78 1.56
C PHE A 172 20.59 6.23 0.47
N GLU A 173 21.24 5.29 -0.19
CA GLU A 173 21.89 5.52 -1.48
C GLU A 173 21.46 4.44 -2.48
N ALA A 174 21.45 4.78 -3.77
CA ALA A 174 21.15 3.80 -4.81
C ALA A 174 22.34 2.85 -5.00
N ILE A 175 22.06 1.56 -5.15
CA ILE A 175 23.08 0.59 -5.55
C ILE A 175 23.24 0.71 -7.07
N SER A 176 24.44 1.11 -7.50
CA SER A 176 24.77 1.14 -8.94
C SER A 176 24.93 -0.30 -9.45
N PRO A 177 24.39 -0.64 -10.63
CA PRO A 177 24.61 -1.93 -11.26
C PRO A 177 26.08 -2.17 -11.64
#